data_AF-A0A418XFS6-F1
#
_entry.id   AF-A0A418XFS6-F1
#
_cell.length_a   1.000
_cell.length_b   1.000
_cell.length_c   1.000
_cell.angle_alpha   90.00
_cell.angle_beta   90.00
_cell.angle_gamma   90.00
#
_symmetry.space_group_name_H-M   'P 1'
#
loop_
_entity.id
_entity.type
_entity.pdbx_description
1 polymer ?
#
loop_
_entity_poly.entity_id
_entity_poly.type
_entity_poly.pdbx_seq_one_letter_code
_entity_poly.pdbx_strand_id
1 'polypeptide(L)'
;MRRESHVRFCERFKVKFLGPTYQGYFQLAQTPNVWRKLDEWLRHRLRAIQLKHWKRGTTMYRELLKLGAAPSVAKRVAANGRRWWRNSDKLLNSVLTIAYFDRLGVPRLS
;
A
#
# COMPACT_ATOMS: atom_id res chain seq x y z
N MET A 1 -0.35 -9.39 8.77
CA MET A 1 -1.64 -9.37 8.05
C MET A 1 -1.74 -10.68 7.29
N ARG A 2 -2.71 -11.56 7.62
CA ARG A 2 -2.93 -12.81 6.85
C ARG A 2 -3.43 -12.41 5.46
N ARG A 3 -2.96 -13.06 4.37
CA ARG A 3 -3.32 -12.72 2.98
C ARG A 3 -4.84 -12.49 2.79
N GLU A 4 -5.65 -13.31 3.44
CA GLU A 4 -7.12 -13.24 3.44
C GLU A 4 -7.72 -11.91 3.91
N SER A 5 -7.07 -11.23 4.87
CA SER A 5 -7.56 -9.94 5.40
C SER A 5 -7.33 -8.78 4.42
N HIS A 6 -6.30 -8.85 3.58
CA HIS A 6 -6.06 -7.85 2.54
C HIS A 6 -7.05 -8.00 1.38
N VAL A 7 -7.28 -9.23 0.92
CA VAL A 7 -8.21 -9.52 -0.18
C VAL A 7 -9.61 -9.04 0.16
N ARG A 8 -10.10 -9.39 1.35
CA ARG A 8 -11.43 -8.98 1.83
C ARG A 8 -11.58 -7.46 1.98
N PHE A 9 -10.51 -6.76 2.38
CA PHE A 9 -10.49 -5.30 2.41
C PHE A 9 -10.54 -4.71 0.99
N CYS A 10 -9.75 -5.25 0.06
CA CYS A 10 -9.73 -4.80 -1.33
C CYS A 10 -11.07 -5.02 -2.03
N GLU A 11 -11.74 -6.15 -1.78
CA GLU A 11 -13.09 -6.41 -2.28
C GLU A 11 -14.12 -5.43 -1.73
N ARG A 12 -14.14 -5.22 -0.41
CA ARG A 12 -15.04 -4.21 0.20
C ARG A 12 -14.75 -2.81 -0.31
N PHE A 13 -13.48 -2.46 -0.51
CA PHE A 13 -13.08 -1.17 -1.04
C PHE A 13 -13.54 -1.00 -2.49
N LYS A 14 -13.35 -2.01 -3.35
CA LYS A 14 -13.85 -2.03 -4.73
C LYS A 14 -15.35 -1.78 -4.78
N VAL A 15 -16.14 -2.55 -4.03
CA VAL A 15 -17.61 -2.41 -4.03
C VAL A 15 -18.05 -1.04 -3.53
N LYS A 16 -17.42 -0.52 -2.46
CA LYS A 16 -17.88 0.71 -1.81
C LYS A 16 -17.41 2.00 -2.48
N PHE A 17 -16.20 2.01 -3.04
CA PHE A 17 -15.58 3.23 -3.59
C PHE A 17 -15.43 3.20 -5.11
N LEU A 18 -15.42 2.03 -5.74
CA LEU A 18 -15.25 1.86 -7.19
C LEU A 18 -16.48 1.24 -7.84
N GLY A 19 -17.61 1.25 -7.15
CA GLY A 19 -18.89 0.92 -7.76
C GLY A 19 -19.27 1.89 -8.89
N PRO A 20 -20.20 1.49 -9.77
CA PRO A 20 -20.57 2.23 -10.98
C PRO A 20 -21.06 3.66 -10.71
N THR A 21 -21.60 3.93 -9.52
CA THR A 21 -22.01 5.28 -9.13
C THR A 21 -20.81 6.21 -8.95
N TYR A 22 -19.86 5.90 -8.06
CA TYR A 22 -18.74 6.81 -7.77
C TYR A 22 -17.76 6.94 -8.95
N GLN A 23 -17.44 5.85 -9.65
CA GLN A 23 -16.61 5.93 -10.86
C GLN A 23 -17.31 6.70 -11.97
N GLY A 24 -18.62 6.54 -12.16
CA GLY A 24 -19.38 7.27 -13.18
C GLY A 24 -19.34 8.78 -12.99
N TYR A 25 -19.52 9.27 -11.76
CA TYR A 25 -19.49 10.72 -11.48
C TYR A 25 -18.13 11.36 -11.78
N PHE A 26 -17.02 10.68 -11.44
CA PHE A 26 -15.67 11.24 -11.56
C PHE A 26 -14.93 10.85 -12.85
N GLN A 27 -15.37 9.81 -13.58
CA GLN A 27 -14.88 9.51 -14.93
C GLN A 27 -15.36 10.55 -15.95
N LEU A 28 -16.62 11.01 -15.82
CA LEU A 28 -17.17 12.07 -16.68
C LEU A 28 -16.41 13.40 -16.57
N ALA A 29 -15.75 13.63 -15.44
CA ALA A 29 -15.00 14.86 -15.18
C ALA A 29 -13.64 14.94 -15.91
N GLN A 30 -13.21 13.93 -16.69
CA GLN A 30 -11.92 13.90 -17.41
C GLN A 30 -10.72 14.38 -16.56
N THR A 31 -10.61 13.92 -15.31
CA THR A 31 -9.57 14.36 -14.35
C THR A 31 -8.53 13.26 -14.05
N PRO A 32 -7.72 12.81 -15.03
CA PRO A 32 -6.75 11.72 -14.83
C PRO A 32 -5.71 12.05 -13.75
N ASN A 33 -5.37 13.33 -13.60
CA ASN A 33 -4.44 13.79 -12.55
C ASN A 33 -5.00 13.62 -11.13
N VAL A 34 -6.32 13.73 -10.93
CA VAL A 34 -6.94 13.54 -9.62
C VAL A 34 -6.91 12.05 -9.24
N TRP A 35 -7.25 11.18 -10.20
CA TRP A 35 -7.21 9.74 -10.02
C TRP A 35 -5.81 9.21 -9.71
N ARG A 36 -4.79 9.72 -10.42
CA ARG A 36 -3.39 9.38 -10.14
C ARG A 36 -2.97 9.79 -8.72
N LYS A 37 -3.28 11.02 -8.30
CA LYS A 37 -2.99 11.49 -6.93
C LYS A 37 -3.70 10.65 -5.87
N LEU A 38 -4.94 10.22 -6.15
CA LEU A 38 -5.70 9.36 -5.26
C LEU A 38 -5.07 7.96 -5.17
N ASP A 39 -4.64 7.37 -6.30
CA ASP A 39 -3.93 6.08 -6.32
C ASP A 39 -2.61 6.15 -5.54
N GLU A 40 -1.83 7.22 -5.74
CA GLU A 40 -0.59 7.49 -5.00
C GLU A 40 -0.85 7.59 -3.49
N TRP A 41 -1.86 8.37 -3.08
CA TRP A 41 -2.25 8.50 -1.68
C TRP A 41 -2.73 7.17 -1.07
N LEU A 42 -3.55 6.42 -1.81
CA LEU A 42 -4.06 5.12 -1.37
C LEU A 42 -2.91 4.13 -1.12
N ARG A 43 -1.95 4.04 -2.05
CA ARG A 43 -0.79 3.15 -1.90
C ARG A 43 0.12 3.59 -0.76
N HIS A 44 0.35 4.88 -0.59
CA HIS A 44 1.09 5.40 0.57
C HIS A 44 0.42 5.00 1.89
N ARG A 45 -0.93 5.11 1.96
CA ARG A 45 -1.70 4.72 3.15
C ARG A 45 -1.63 3.21 3.42
N LEU A 46 -1.73 2.37 2.39
CA LEU A 46 -1.62 0.92 2.51
C LEU A 46 -0.25 0.50 3.04
N ARG A 47 0.84 1.11 2.54
CA ARG A 47 2.20 0.90 3.07
C ARG A 47 2.31 1.26 4.56
N ALA A 48 1.72 2.39 4.97
CA ALA A 48 1.71 2.80 6.37
C ALA A 48 0.94 1.80 7.26
N ILE A 49 -0.21 1.31 6.79
CA ILE A 49 -1.01 0.30 7.49
C ILE A 49 -0.23 -1.01 7.63
N GLN A 50 0.50 -1.44 6.60
CA GLN A 50 1.34 -2.62 6.65
C GLN A 50 2.43 -2.50 7.73
N LEU A 51 3.13 -1.35 7.79
CA LEU A 51 4.11 -1.09 8.86
C LEU A 51 3.46 -1.12 10.25
N LYS A 52 2.28 -0.50 10.40
CA LYS A 52 1.52 -0.51 11.66
C LYS A 52 1.15 -1.93 12.09
N HIS A 53 0.83 -2.82 11.14
CA HIS A 53 0.55 -4.23 11.42
C HIS A 53 1.77 -4.99 11.91
N TRP A 54 2.94 -4.73 11.33
CA TRP A 54 4.18 -5.37 11.78
C TRP A 54 4.60 -4.91 13.17
N LYS A 55 4.31 -3.65 13.54
CA LYS A 55 4.44 -3.03 14.88
C LYS A 55 5.86 -2.98 15.46
N ARG A 56 6.61 -4.08 15.43
CA ARG A 56 7.97 -4.24 15.94
C ARG A 56 8.98 -4.24 14.79
N GLY A 57 10.08 -3.51 14.96
CA GLY A 57 11.15 -3.41 13.95
C GLY A 57 11.76 -4.77 13.59
N THR A 58 11.88 -5.70 14.55
CA THR A 58 12.34 -7.07 14.30
C THR A 58 11.42 -7.83 13.34
N THR A 59 10.10 -7.69 13.53
CA THR A 59 9.10 -8.25 12.60
C THR A 59 9.22 -7.59 11.23
N MET A 60 9.35 -6.25 11.17
CA MET A 60 9.52 -5.53 9.90
C MET A 60 10.75 -6.05 9.13
N TYR A 61 11.90 -6.17 9.80
CA TYR A 61 13.13 -6.68 9.21
C TYR A 61 12.93 -8.08 8.61
N ARG A 62 12.38 -9.00 9.40
CA ARG A 62 12.15 -10.38 8.97
C ARG A 62 11.20 -10.47 7.78
N GLU A 63 10.10 -9.74 7.82
CA GLU A 63 9.11 -9.78 6.74
C GLU A 63 9.61 -9.08 5.46
N LEU A 64 10.40 -8.01 5.59
CA LEU A 64 11.03 -7.35 4.43
C LEU A 64 12.03 -8.26 3.73
N LEU A 65 12.84 -9.02 4.47
CA LEU A 65 13.75 -10.01 3.89
C LEU A 65 12.98 -11.10 3.12
N LYS A 66 11.87 -11.61 3.69
CA LYS A 66 11.01 -12.59 3.01
C LYS A 66 10.39 -12.04 1.71
N LEU A 67 10.18 -10.74 1.65
CA LEU A 67 9.68 -10.04 0.45
C LEU A 67 10.79 -9.73 -0.57
N GLY A 68 12.04 -10.14 -0.31
CA GLY A 68 13.18 -9.95 -1.21
C GLY A 68 13.90 -8.60 -1.04
N ALA A 69 13.67 -7.88 0.06
CA ALA A 69 14.40 -6.64 0.31
C ALA A 69 15.88 -6.93 0.62
N ALA A 70 16.76 -6.07 0.12
CA ALA A 70 18.16 -6.07 0.53
C ALA A 70 18.28 -5.89 2.06
N PRO A 71 19.19 -6.59 2.76
CA PRO A 71 19.34 -6.48 4.21
C PRO A 71 19.58 -5.04 4.71
N SER A 72 20.31 -4.24 3.94
CA SER A 72 20.56 -2.82 4.24
C SER A 72 19.26 -1.99 4.23
N VAL A 73 18.38 -2.23 3.25
CA VAL A 73 17.06 -1.59 3.15
C VAL A 73 16.17 -2.04 4.30
N ALA A 74 16.08 -3.36 4.54
CA ALA A 74 15.28 -3.91 5.62
C ALA A 74 15.71 -3.34 6.99
N LYS A 75 17.01 -3.24 7.26
CA LYS A 75 17.57 -2.68 8.50
C LYS A 75 17.18 -1.21 8.68
N ARG A 76 17.30 -0.39 7.63
CA ARG A 76 16.93 1.04 7.68
C ARG A 76 15.43 1.25 7.90
N VAL A 77 14.58 0.45 7.25
CA VAL A 77 13.13 0.52 7.45
C VAL A 77 12.74 0.07 8.86
N ALA A 78 13.33 -1.04 9.35
CA ALA A 78 13.10 -1.55 10.70
C ALA A 78 13.53 -0.57 11.80
N ALA A 79 14.68 0.10 11.64
CA ALA A 79 15.15 1.13 12.57
C ALA A 79 14.18 2.32 12.67
N ASN A 80 13.51 2.67 11.56
CA ASN A 80 12.49 3.72 11.52
C ASN A 80 11.07 3.22 11.85
N GLY A 81 10.97 2.04 12.47
CA GLY A 81 9.71 1.35 12.76
C GLY A 81 8.78 2.05 13.75
N ARG A 82 9.11 3.22 14.30
CA ARG A 82 8.19 4.07 15.11
C ARG A 82 7.50 5.17 14.28
N ARG A 83 8.04 5.50 13.11
CA ARG A 83 7.57 6.62 12.26
C ARG A 83 6.88 6.10 11.01
N TRP A 84 5.79 5.36 11.19
CA TRP A 84 5.16 4.57 10.11
C TRP A 84 4.78 5.39 8.88
N TRP A 85 4.16 6.56 9.07
CA TRP A 85 3.74 7.44 7.98
C TRP A 85 4.94 8.00 7.19
N ARG A 86 5.98 8.49 7.86
CA ARG A 86 7.16 9.03 7.18
C ARG A 86 8.02 7.93 6.54
N ASN A 87 7.97 6.71 7.08
CA ASN A 87 8.74 5.57 6.59
C ASN A 87 8.07 4.93 5.35
N SER A 88 6.74 5.01 5.24
CA SER A 88 5.99 4.48 4.09
C SER A 88 6.20 5.24 2.79
N ASP A 89 6.78 6.44 2.83
CA ASP A 89 7.09 7.24 1.64
C ASP A 89 8.55 7.13 1.17
N LYS A 90 9.36 6.30 1.84
CA LYS A 90 10.81 6.25 1.60
C LYS A 90 11.23 4.92 0.96
N LEU A 91 12.22 4.27 1.55
CA LEU A 91 12.80 3.01 1.09
C LEU A 91 11.79 1.87 1.02
N LEU A 92 10.63 2.01 1.67
CA LEU A 92 9.58 1.00 1.56
C LEU A 92 8.96 0.93 0.15
N ASN A 93 9.04 2.01 -0.64
CA ASN A 93 8.52 2.05 -2.01
C ASN A 93 9.25 1.08 -2.94
N SER A 94 10.53 0.76 -2.68
CA SER A 94 11.30 -0.20 -3.47
C SER A 94 10.97 -1.66 -3.16
N VAL A 95 10.35 -1.93 -2.00
CA VAL A 95 9.97 -3.28 -1.57
C VAL A 95 8.47 -3.52 -1.79
N LEU A 96 7.64 -2.61 -1.29
CA LEU A 96 6.19 -2.63 -1.49
C LEU A 96 5.83 -1.80 -2.73
N THR A 97 6.26 -2.33 -3.88
CA THR A 97 6.06 -1.72 -5.20
C THR A 97 4.60 -1.74 -5.61
N ILE A 98 4.27 -1.03 -6.70
CA ILE A 98 2.93 -1.09 -7.32
C ILE A 98 2.57 -2.54 -7.65
N ALA A 99 3.50 -3.29 -8.26
CA ALA A 99 3.34 -4.70 -8.60
C ALA A 99 3.10 -5.62 -7.39
N TYR A 100 3.63 -5.27 -6.21
CA TYR A 100 3.29 -6.00 -4.99
C TYR A 100 1.80 -5.84 -4.62
N PHE A 101 1.27 -4.62 -4.72
CA PHE A 101 -0.15 -4.35 -4.42
C PHE A 101 -1.09 -4.88 -5.51
N ASP A 102 -0.67 -4.88 -6.77
CA ASP A 102 -1.46 -5.47 -7.85
C ASP A 102 -1.64 -6.99 -7.65
N ARG A 103 -0.59 -7.69 -7.21
CA ARG A 103 -0.66 -9.12 -6.82
C ARG A 103 -1.57 -9.38 -5.62
N LEU A 104 -1.84 -8.36 -4.79
CA LEU A 104 -2.79 -8.44 -3.68
C LEU A 104 -4.23 -8.11 -4.10
N GLY A 105 -4.46 -7.75 -5.37
CA GLY A 105 -5.78 -7.40 -5.90
C GLY A 105 -6.21 -5.95 -5.64
N VAL A 106 -5.29 -5.07 -5.24
CA VAL A 106 -5.56 -3.64 -5.10
C VAL A 106 -5.88 -3.06 -6.48
N PRO A 107 -7.08 -2.47 -6.68
CA PRO A 107 -7.44 -1.86 -7.95
C PRO A 107 -6.52 -0.67 -8.26
N ARG A 108 -6.18 -0.50 -9.54
CA ARG A 108 -5.57 0.74 -10.04
C ARG A 108 -6.69 1.74 -10.32
N LEU A 109 -6.52 2.97 -9.87
CA LEU A 109 -7.50 4.04 -10.10
C LEU A 109 -7.21 4.89 -11.34
N SER A 110 -6.02 4.72 -11.93
CA SER A 110 -5.53 5.37 -13.15
C SER A 110 -5.12 4.34 -14.19
#